data_AF-J3GYQ0-F1
#
_entry.id   AF-J3GYQ0-F1
#
_cell.length_a   1.000
_cell.length_b   1.000
_cell.length_c   1.000
_cell.angle_alpha   90.00
_cell.angle_beta   90.00
_cell.angle_gamma   90.00
#
_symmetry.space_group_name_H-M   'P 1'
#
loop_
_entity.id
_entity.type
_entity.pdbx_description
1 polymer ?
#
loop_
_entity_poly.entity_id
_entity_poly.type
_entity_poly.pdbx_seq_one_letter_code
_entity_poly.pdbx_strand_id
1 'polypeptide(L)'
;MTIAQHLLTPSSDQTPVTVEIPTKQLSGALWVSKFPTSTRLDEMNSAFATSVASFLSALKAAGASVDISATLRPAKRAFLMHWAWKIVNADADPLTIPEREGVDIQWGHSNEKGDYCREVSVAAATAMVNGYGIRNLRVAPALTSRHIEGKAIDMTINWTGTLSIRDAMGRTVDISTEPKTGMNADLHAVGATYMVIKFKGGDKDKPHWSTDGR
;
A
#
# COMPACT_ATOMS: atom_id res chain seq x y z
N MET A 1 21.01 25.63 -13.30
CA MET A 1 20.76 26.07 -11.91
C MET A 1 22.11 26.26 -11.24
N THR A 2 22.30 27.42 -10.65
CA THR A 2 23.57 27.91 -10.12
C THR A 2 23.82 27.29 -8.75
N ILE A 3 24.92 26.55 -8.60
CA ILE A 3 25.38 26.03 -7.32
C ILE A 3 26.13 27.17 -6.61
N ALA A 4 25.60 27.64 -5.49
CA ALA A 4 26.35 28.52 -4.61
C ALA A 4 27.45 27.70 -3.94
N GLN A 5 28.71 27.90 -4.35
CA GLN A 5 29.87 27.36 -3.69
C GLN A 5 30.30 28.33 -2.59
N HIS A 6 30.21 27.91 -1.32
CA HIS A 6 30.89 28.58 -0.23
C HIS A 6 32.27 27.94 -0.05
N LEU A 7 33.31 28.73 -0.31
CA LEU A 7 34.70 28.36 -0.04
C LEU A 7 35.01 28.62 1.42
N LEU A 8 35.25 27.56 2.19
CA LEU A 8 35.91 27.64 3.49
C LEU A 8 37.33 27.13 3.30
N THR A 9 38.33 27.95 3.66
CA THR A 9 39.75 27.65 3.48
C THR A 9 40.34 27.09 4.79
N PRO A 10 40.70 25.79 4.87
CA PRO A 10 41.43 25.27 6.02
C PRO A 10 42.92 25.64 5.94
N SER A 11 43.54 25.98 7.09
CA SER A 11 44.87 26.60 7.16
C SER A 11 46.06 25.62 7.26
N SER A 12 45.86 24.29 7.23
CA SER A 12 47.03 23.37 7.38
C SER A 12 46.89 21.97 6.80
N ASP A 13 45.80 21.61 6.12
CA ASP A 13 45.67 20.32 5.44
C ASP A 13 44.83 20.48 4.18
N GLN A 14 45.44 20.28 3.01
CA GLN A 14 44.80 20.36 1.70
C GLN A 14 44.36 18.99 1.18
N THR A 15 44.47 17.93 2.00
CA THR A 15 43.96 16.62 1.64
C THR A 15 42.44 16.72 1.51
N PRO A 16 41.84 16.42 0.34
CA PRO A 16 40.40 16.43 0.19
C PRO A 16 39.80 15.41 1.16
N VAL A 17 39.11 15.88 2.18
CA VAL A 17 38.29 15.01 3.02
C VAL A 17 37.11 14.58 2.17
N THR A 18 37.16 13.34 1.68
CA THR A 18 36.00 12.72 1.03
C THR A 18 35.00 12.38 2.13
N VAL A 19 34.00 13.23 2.31
CA VAL A 19 32.84 12.90 3.14
C VAL A 19 31.95 11.99 2.31
N GLU A 20 32.07 10.68 2.49
CA GLU A 20 31.07 9.74 1.98
C GLU A 20 29.77 10.00 2.73
N ILE A 21 28.84 10.72 2.09
CA ILE A 21 27.45 10.75 2.57
C ILE A 21 26.91 9.34 2.33
N PRO A 22 26.46 8.60 3.37
CA PRO A 22 25.88 7.28 3.16
C PRO A 22 24.72 7.42 2.18
N THR A 23 24.88 6.83 0.99
CA THR A 23 23.85 6.89 -0.06
C THR A 23 22.60 6.11 0.34
N LYS A 24 22.72 5.19 1.29
CA LYS A 24 21.64 4.36 1.83
C LYS A 24 21.32 4.72 3.28
N GLN A 25 20.03 4.79 3.59
CA GLN A 25 19.52 5.00 4.94
C GLN A 25 19.11 3.66 5.57
N LEU A 26 19.54 3.44 6.82
CA LEU A 26 19.21 2.23 7.58
C LEU A 26 17.70 1.96 7.61
N SER A 27 17.34 0.69 7.51
CA SER A 27 15.95 0.22 7.66
C SER A 27 15.41 0.56 9.05
N GLY A 28 14.09 0.66 9.19
CA GLY A 28 13.44 1.04 10.45
C GLY A 28 12.17 1.85 10.27
N ALA A 29 11.57 2.27 11.39
CA ALA A 29 10.25 2.91 11.42
C ALA A 29 10.10 4.14 10.50
N LEU A 30 11.19 4.88 10.27
CA LEU A 30 11.21 6.04 9.36
C LEU A 30 10.77 5.71 7.93
N TRP A 31 10.97 4.46 7.48
CA TRP A 31 10.64 4.05 6.12
C TRP A 31 9.14 3.84 5.91
N VAL A 32 8.39 3.67 7.00
CA VAL A 32 6.94 3.35 6.96
C VAL A 32 6.12 4.47 6.30
N SER A 33 6.57 5.72 6.44
CA SER A 33 5.88 6.91 5.92
C SER A 33 6.40 7.38 4.54
N LYS A 34 7.54 6.88 4.04
CA LYS A 34 8.16 7.43 2.80
C LYS A 34 7.33 7.17 1.53
N PHE A 35 6.59 6.07 1.49
CA PHE A 35 5.75 5.69 0.36
C PHE A 35 4.36 5.34 0.88
N PRO A 36 3.49 6.33 1.14
CA PRO A 36 2.15 6.08 1.66
C PRO A 36 1.28 5.35 0.64
N THR A 37 0.33 4.54 1.13
CA THR A 37 -0.76 4.04 0.28
C THR A 37 -1.70 5.21 -0.03
N SER A 38 -2.15 5.31 -1.27
CA SER A 38 -3.11 6.33 -1.69
C SER A 38 -4.54 5.96 -1.28
N THR A 39 -5.40 6.97 -1.19
CA THR A 39 -6.87 6.82 -1.11
C THR A 39 -7.56 7.56 -2.26
N ARG A 40 -6.78 8.06 -3.23
CA ARG A 40 -7.27 8.89 -4.33
C ARG A 40 -7.58 8.06 -5.56
N LEU A 41 -8.63 8.44 -6.28
CA LEU A 41 -9.03 7.77 -7.52
C LEU A 41 -8.18 8.20 -8.72
N ASP A 42 -7.65 9.42 -8.72
CA ASP A 42 -6.86 9.96 -9.84
C ASP A 42 -5.45 9.36 -9.94
N GLU A 43 -5.02 8.63 -8.91
CA GLU A 43 -3.78 7.85 -8.91
C GLU A 43 -3.99 6.37 -9.30
N MET A 44 -5.24 5.96 -9.55
CA MET A 44 -5.57 4.61 -10.01
C MET A 44 -5.34 4.47 -11.52
N ASN A 45 -5.43 3.24 -12.03
CA ASN A 45 -5.56 3.02 -13.46
C ASN A 45 -6.79 3.79 -13.98
N SER A 46 -6.62 4.63 -15.01
CA SER A 46 -7.66 5.57 -15.46
C SER A 46 -8.98 4.90 -15.83
N ALA A 47 -8.95 3.78 -16.55
CA ALA A 47 -10.17 3.05 -16.91
C ALA A 47 -10.90 2.51 -15.68
N PHE A 48 -10.17 1.92 -14.73
CA PHE A 48 -10.77 1.44 -13.49
C PHE A 48 -11.24 2.59 -12.59
N ALA A 49 -10.52 3.71 -12.55
CA ALA A 49 -10.91 4.92 -11.82
C ALA A 49 -12.28 5.43 -12.28
N THR A 50 -12.53 5.46 -13.60
CA THR A 50 -13.83 5.81 -14.16
C THR A 50 -14.94 4.86 -13.70
N SER A 51 -14.70 3.54 -13.80
CA SER A 51 -15.62 2.52 -13.30
C SER A 51 -15.97 2.70 -11.82
N VAL A 52 -14.95 2.90 -10.97
CA VAL A 52 -15.13 3.13 -9.53
C VAL A 52 -15.89 4.43 -9.27
N ALA A 53 -15.55 5.52 -9.97
CA ALA A 53 -16.25 6.79 -9.80
C ALA A 53 -17.75 6.67 -10.11
N SER A 54 -18.12 5.94 -11.17
CA SER A 54 -19.53 5.68 -11.50
C SER A 54 -20.23 4.85 -10.43
N PHE A 55 -19.58 3.81 -9.91
CA PHE A 55 -20.16 2.98 -8.84
C PHE A 55 -20.33 3.77 -7.53
N LEU A 56 -19.33 4.54 -7.11
CA LEU A 56 -19.40 5.40 -5.94
C LEU A 56 -20.49 6.47 -6.07
N SER A 57 -20.69 7.01 -7.27
CA SER A 57 -21.77 7.96 -7.55
C SER A 57 -23.14 7.30 -7.36
N ALA A 58 -23.33 6.07 -7.86
CA ALA A 58 -24.56 5.32 -7.68
C ALA A 58 -24.85 4.98 -6.21
N LEU A 59 -23.83 4.53 -5.47
CA LEU A 59 -23.90 4.29 -4.03
C LEU A 59 -24.33 5.54 -3.26
N LYS A 60 -23.66 6.68 -3.53
CA LYS A 60 -23.97 7.96 -2.88
C LYS A 60 -25.38 8.43 -3.21
N ALA A 61 -25.81 8.31 -4.47
CA ALA A 61 -27.15 8.69 -4.90
C ALA A 61 -28.24 7.82 -4.24
N ALA A 62 -27.94 6.56 -3.93
CA ALA A 62 -28.82 5.64 -3.21
C ALA A 62 -28.81 5.84 -1.69
N GLY A 63 -27.99 6.75 -1.16
CA GLY A 63 -27.89 7.03 0.29
C GLY A 63 -26.93 6.11 1.05
N ALA A 64 -26.11 5.31 0.37
CA ALA A 64 -25.06 4.53 1.02
C ALA A 64 -23.89 5.42 1.45
N SER A 65 -23.26 5.06 2.58
CA SER A 65 -22.00 5.64 3.04
C SER A 65 -20.83 4.79 2.56
N VAL A 66 -19.77 5.45 2.09
CA VAL A 66 -18.54 4.80 1.64
C VAL A 66 -17.32 5.46 2.28
N ASP A 67 -16.44 4.65 2.85
CA ASP A 67 -15.15 5.04 3.40
C ASP A 67 -14.03 4.31 2.63
N ILE A 68 -13.12 5.06 2.00
CA ILE A 68 -12.03 4.51 1.17
C ILE A 68 -10.75 4.46 1.99
N SER A 69 -10.23 3.26 2.22
CA SER A 69 -9.02 3.05 3.03
C SER A 69 -7.76 2.82 2.19
N ALA A 70 -7.89 2.35 0.95
CA ALA A 70 -6.76 2.24 0.03
C ALA A 70 -7.18 2.22 -1.45
N THR A 71 -6.35 2.81 -2.32
CA THR A 71 -6.40 2.69 -3.77
C THR A 71 -5.04 2.20 -4.29
N LEU A 72 -4.19 3.08 -4.81
CA LEU A 72 -2.85 2.73 -5.29
C LEU A 72 -1.93 2.44 -4.10
N ARG A 73 -1.31 1.25 -4.11
CA ARG A 73 -0.15 0.96 -3.25
C ARG A 73 1.11 1.13 -4.08
N PRO A 74 1.98 2.12 -3.78
CA PRO A 74 3.22 2.26 -4.51
C PRO A 74 4.01 0.96 -4.45
N ALA A 75 4.55 0.50 -5.60
CA ALA A 75 5.38 -0.69 -5.61
C ALA A 75 6.55 -0.57 -4.61
N LYS A 76 7.08 0.65 -4.40
CA LYS A 76 8.08 1.01 -3.36
C LYS A 76 7.66 0.60 -1.95
N ARG A 77 6.43 0.91 -1.58
CA ARG A 77 5.82 0.46 -0.33
C ARG A 77 5.72 -1.06 -0.25
N ALA A 78 5.21 -1.71 -1.29
CA ALA A 78 5.02 -3.16 -1.31
C ALA A 78 6.34 -3.92 -1.12
N PHE A 79 7.41 -3.45 -1.74
CA PHE A 79 8.76 -3.99 -1.55
C PHE A 79 9.25 -3.89 -0.10
N LEU A 80 9.11 -2.72 0.52
CA LEU A 80 9.51 -2.52 1.92
C LEU A 80 8.71 -3.42 2.87
N MET A 81 7.39 -3.52 2.65
CA MET A 81 6.51 -4.39 3.42
C MET A 81 6.88 -5.88 3.24
N HIS A 82 7.12 -6.30 2.00
CA HIS A 82 7.49 -7.68 1.66
C HIS A 82 8.77 -8.11 2.38
N TRP A 83 9.85 -7.33 2.21
CA TRP A 83 11.15 -7.72 2.73
C TRP A 83 11.27 -7.57 4.24
N ALA A 84 10.66 -6.54 4.83
CA ALA A 84 10.58 -6.44 6.28
C ALA A 84 9.85 -7.65 6.88
N TRP A 85 8.73 -8.08 6.28
CA TRP A 85 8.03 -9.30 6.71
C TRP A 85 8.88 -10.55 6.51
N LYS A 86 9.57 -10.69 5.37
CA LYS A 86 10.42 -11.86 5.08
C LYS A 86 11.60 -11.99 6.06
N ILE A 87 12.22 -10.88 6.46
CA ILE A 87 13.28 -10.89 7.49
C ILE A 87 12.71 -11.42 8.82
N VAL A 88 11.56 -10.89 9.25
CA VAL A 88 11.02 -11.14 10.59
C VAL A 88 10.33 -12.52 10.70
N ASN A 89 9.58 -12.90 9.67
CA ASN A 89 8.68 -14.06 9.72
C ASN A 89 9.20 -15.27 8.93
N ALA A 90 10.19 -15.09 8.05
CA ALA A 90 10.70 -16.14 7.17
C ALA A 90 12.23 -16.20 7.12
N ASP A 91 12.90 -15.62 8.12
CA ASP A 91 14.35 -15.67 8.34
C ASP A 91 15.21 -15.22 7.15
N ALA A 92 14.68 -14.40 6.25
CA ALA A 92 15.44 -13.88 5.12
C ALA A 92 16.66 -13.10 5.60
N ASP A 93 17.82 -13.33 4.96
CA ASP A 93 19.06 -12.66 5.32
C ASP A 93 19.03 -11.17 4.90
N PRO A 94 19.11 -10.22 5.85
CA PRO A 94 19.16 -8.78 5.56
C PRO A 94 20.25 -8.37 4.56
N LEU A 95 21.34 -9.12 4.44
CA LEU A 95 22.43 -8.82 3.52
C LEU A 95 22.17 -9.24 2.07
N THR A 96 21.16 -10.09 1.83
CA THR A 96 20.87 -10.65 0.50
C THR A 96 19.64 -10.03 -0.17
N ILE A 97 18.99 -9.06 0.48
CA ILE A 97 17.79 -8.44 -0.06
C ILE A 97 18.15 -7.69 -1.34
N PRO A 98 17.45 -7.95 -2.46
CA PRO A 98 17.75 -7.29 -3.73
C PRO A 98 17.55 -5.78 -3.63
N GLU A 99 18.37 -5.01 -4.35
CA GLU A 99 18.17 -3.58 -4.46
C GLU A 99 16.88 -3.23 -5.21
N ARG A 100 16.39 -2.00 -4.98
CA ARG A 100 15.19 -1.49 -5.62
C ARG A 100 15.40 -0.02 -5.97
N GLU A 101 15.24 0.31 -7.25
CA GLU A 101 15.39 1.67 -7.74
C GLU A 101 14.54 2.68 -6.96
N GLY A 102 15.20 3.73 -6.48
CA GLY A 102 14.62 4.81 -5.69
C GLY A 102 14.07 4.36 -4.32
N VAL A 103 14.64 3.29 -3.76
CA VAL A 103 14.50 2.85 -2.37
C VAL A 103 15.90 2.61 -1.81
N ASP A 104 16.55 3.69 -1.38
CA ASP A 104 17.94 3.68 -0.90
C ASP A 104 18.03 3.17 0.55
N ILE A 105 17.55 1.95 0.78
CA ILE A 105 17.48 1.32 2.09
C ILE A 105 18.68 0.41 2.35
N GLN A 106 19.24 0.51 3.55
CA GLN A 106 20.26 -0.40 4.06
C GLN A 106 19.61 -1.36 5.07
N TRP A 107 19.48 -2.64 4.70
CA TRP A 107 18.85 -3.65 5.56
C TRP A 107 19.79 -4.26 6.59
N GLY A 108 21.07 -4.41 6.26
CA GLY A 108 22.09 -4.89 7.19
C GLY A 108 22.58 -3.76 8.09
N HIS A 109 22.40 -3.93 9.40
CA HIS A 109 22.86 -3.01 10.44
C HIS A 109 24.14 -3.52 11.08
N SER A 110 24.94 -2.61 11.63
CA SER A 110 26.11 -2.93 12.44
C SER A 110 25.80 -2.81 13.93
N ASN A 111 26.58 -3.51 14.76
CA ASN A 111 26.63 -3.29 16.21
C ASN A 111 27.45 -2.04 16.56
N GLU A 112 27.61 -1.76 17.85
CA GLU A 112 28.40 -0.63 18.36
C GLU A 112 29.88 -0.65 17.95
N LYS A 113 30.42 -1.81 17.56
CA LYS A 113 31.79 -1.98 17.09
C LYS A 113 31.93 -1.78 15.57
N GLY A 114 30.83 -1.60 14.85
CA GLY A 114 30.80 -1.46 13.40
C GLY A 114 30.66 -2.78 12.64
N ASP A 115 30.68 -3.94 13.32
CA ASP A 115 30.50 -5.24 12.68
C ASP A 115 29.03 -5.51 12.37
N TYR A 116 28.75 -6.21 11.27
CA TYR A 116 27.38 -6.63 10.94
C TYR A 116 26.71 -7.35 12.12
N CYS A 117 25.47 -6.96 12.42
CA CYS A 117 24.66 -7.52 13.48
C CYS A 117 23.25 -7.82 12.97
N ARG A 118 22.95 -9.12 12.92
CA ARG A 118 21.66 -9.62 12.44
C ARG A 118 20.53 -9.21 13.37
N GLU A 119 20.77 -9.23 14.69
CA GLU A 119 19.79 -8.92 15.72
C GLU A 119 19.28 -7.48 15.57
N VAL A 120 20.18 -6.52 15.33
CA VAL A 120 19.82 -5.11 15.09
C VAL A 120 19.03 -4.97 13.78
N SER A 121 19.44 -5.69 12.73
CA SER A 121 18.74 -5.70 11.44
C SER A 121 17.31 -6.23 11.55
N VAL A 122 17.11 -7.33 12.29
CA VAL A 122 15.80 -7.93 12.56
C VAL A 122 14.95 -7.01 13.43
N ALA A 123 15.53 -6.33 14.42
CA ALA A 123 14.81 -5.36 15.26
C ALA A 123 14.29 -4.17 14.42
N ALA A 124 15.11 -3.64 13.51
CA ALA A 124 14.71 -2.57 12.59
C ALA A 124 13.60 -3.01 11.63
N ALA A 125 13.71 -4.21 11.04
CA ALA A 125 12.66 -4.79 10.22
C ALA A 125 11.37 -5.05 11.01
N THR A 126 11.48 -5.46 12.27
CA THR A 126 10.33 -5.62 13.18
C THR A 126 9.62 -4.30 13.41
N ALA A 127 10.35 -3.20 13.60
CA ALA A 127 9.75 -1.87 13.71
C ALA A 127 8.94 -1.48 12.46
N MET A 128 9.45 -1.85 11.26
CA MET A 128 8.71 -1.66 10.01
C MET A 128 7.47 -2.56 9.92
N VAL A 129 7.59 -3.85 10.24
CA VAL A 129 6.45 -4.80 10.27
C VAL A 129 5.33 -4.30 11.18
N ASN A 130 5.70 -3.79 12.36
CA ASN A 130 4.75 -3.23 13.32
C ASN A 130 4.13 -1.93 12.77
N GLY A 131 4.94 -1.01 12.24
CA GLY A 131 4.44 0.25 11.67
C GLY A 131 3.55 0.06 10.44
N TYR A 132 3.76 -1.00 9.66
CA TYR A 132 2.88 -1.38 8.55
C TYR A 132 1.64 -2.19 8.99
N GLY A 133 1.58 -2.65 10.24
CA GLY A 133 0.48 -3.49 10.74
C GLY A 133 0.42 -4.89 10.10
N ILE A 134 1.55 -5.40 9.58
CA ILE A 134 1.58 -6.66 8.79
C ILE A 134 2.06 -7.89 9.58
N ARG A 135 2.26 -7.76 10.90
CA ARG A 135 2.81 -8.83 11.74
C ARG A 135 2.04 -10.15 11.65
N ASN A 136 0.71 -10.06 11.58
CA ASN A 136 -0.19 -11.22 11.64
C ASN A 136 -0.54 -11.79 10.25
N LEU A 137 0.06 -11.27 9.17
CA LEU A 137 -0.12 -11.85 7.85
C LEU A 137 0.52 -13.24 7.80
N ARG A 138 -0.18 -14.19 7.17
CA ARG A 138 0.29 -15.57 6.98
C ARG A 138 1.29 -15.72 5.84
N VAL A 139 1.30 -14.76 4.92
CA VAL A 139 2.19 -14.70 3.75
C VAL A 139 2.74 -13.29 3.62
N ALA A 140 3.93 -13.17 3.04
CA ALA A 140 4.52 -11.88 2.75
C ALA A 140 3.59 -11.06 1.83
N PRO A 141 3.49 -9.74 2.04
CA PRO A 141 2.83 -8.84 1.09
C PRO A 141 3.32 -9.08 -0.34
N ALA A 142 2.41 -9.23 -1.29
CA ALA A 142 2.77 -9.53 -2.67
C ALA A 142 3.49 -8.34 -3.34
N LEU A 143 4.52 -8.64 -4.14
CA LEU A 143 5.23 -7.66 -4.97
C LEU A 143 4.48 -7.32 -6.26
N THR A 144 3.46 -8.11 -6.59
CA THR A 144 2.54 -7.92 -7.71
C THR A 144 1.12 -8.05 -7.16
N SER A 145 0.30 -7.02 -7.31
CA SER A 145 -1.09 -7.02 -6.84
C SER A 145 -1.91 -5.97 -7.58
N ARG A 146 -3.24 -6.10 -7.51
CA ARG A 146 -4.16 -5.13 -8.10
C ARG A 146 -4.01 -3.72 -7.51
N HIS A 147 -3.69 -3.58 -6.22
CA HIS A 147 -3.38 -2.27 -5.65
C HIS A 147 -2.12 -1.65 -6.23
N ILE A 148 -1.10 -2.44 -6.58
CA ILE A 148 0.12 -1.93 -7.22
C ILE A 148 -0.16 -1.50 -8.66
N GLU A 149 -1.04 -2.22 -9.36
CA GLU A 149 -1.49 -1.89 -10.71
C GLU A 149 -2.50 -0.74 -10.78
N GLY A 150 -2.95 -0.20 -9.63
CA GLY A 150 -4.03 0.78 -9.57
C GLY A 150 -5.40 0.23 -10.00
N LYS A 151 -5.60 -1.09 -9.89
CA LYS A 151 -6.81 -1.83 -10.32
C LYS A 151 -7.61 -2.42 -9.15
N ALA A 152 -7.36 -1.93 -7.93
CA ALA A 152 -8.12 -2.28 -6.74
C ALA A 152 -8.41 -1.05 -5.88
N ILE A 153 -9.44 -1.19 -5.07
CA ILE A 153 -9.87 -0.24 -4.05
C ILE A 153 -10.34 -1.03 -2.82
N ASP A 154 -9.83 -0.64 -1.66
CA ASP A 154 -10.34 -1.08 -0.37
C ASP A 154 -11.30 -0.02 0.13
N MET A 155 -12.57 -0.42 0.31
CA MET A 155 -13.61 0.47 0.80
C MET A 155 -14.62 -0.25 1.69
N THR A 156 -15.03 0.45 2.74
CA THR A 156 -16.15 0.03 3.60
C THR A 156 -17.42 0.71 3.11
N ILE A 157 -18.45 -0.08 2.83
CA ILE A 157 -19.76 0.39 2.36
C ILE A 157 -20.80 -0.03 3.38
N ASN A 158 -21.69 0.88 3.79
CA ASN A 158 -22.83 0.58 4.65
C ASN A 158 -24.05 1.43 4.26
N TRP A 159 -25.25 0.93 4.54
CA TRP A 159 -26.50 1.67 4.40
C TRP A 159 -27.53 1.17 5.42
N THR A 160 -28.73 1.75 5.41
CA THR A 160 -29.87 1.31 6.23
C THR A 160 -31.09 1.06 5.34
N GLY A 161 -32.00 0.19 5.80
CA GLY A 161 -33.23 -0.13 5.07
C GLY A 161 -32.99 -0.82 3.71
N THR A 162 -33.87 -0.55 2.75
CA THR A 162 -33.72 -0.99 1.37
C THR A 162 -32.85 0.00 0.61
N LEU A 163 -31.79 -0.47 -0.04
CA LEU A 163 -30.97 0.36 -0.92
C LEU A 163 -31.54 0.32 -2.34
N SER A 164 -32.17 1.40 -2.78
CA SER A 164 -32.62 1.57 -4.16
C SER A 164 -31.48 2.19 -4.99
N ILE A 165 -30.71 1.37 -5.68
CA ILE A 165 -29.49 1.76 -6.41
C ILE A 165 -29.65 1.53 -7.91
N ARG A 166 -29.05 2.41 -8.73
CA ARG A 166 -28.97 2.18 -10.18
C ARG A 166 -27.79 1.26 -10.51
N ASP A 167 -27.99 0.33 -11.44
CA ASP A 167 -26.91 -0.41 -12.08
C ASP A 167 -26.27 0.41 -13.22
N ALA A 168 -25.19 -0.12 -13.82
CA ALA A 168 -24.49 0.55 -14.91
C ALA A 168 -25.32 0.71 -16.20
N MET A 169 -26.44 -0.02 -16.33
CA MET A 169 -27.39 0.11 -17.45
C MET A 169 -28.50 1.13 -17.14
N GLY A 170 -28.47 1.75 -15.94
CA GLY A 170 -29.44 2.75 -15.49
C GLY A 170 -30.71 2.18 -14.87
N ARG A 171 -30.81 0.85 -14.70
CA ARG A 171 -31.96 0.19 -14.08
C ARG A 171 -31.88 0.29 -12.56
N THR A 172 -33.00 0.53 -11.90
CA THR A 172 -33.06 0.51 -10.44
C THR A 172 -33.13 -0.93 -9.92
N VAL A 173 -32.32 -1.22 -8.91
CA VAL A 173 -32.28 -2.47 -8.15
C VAL A 173 -32.55 -2.13 -6.68
N ASP A 174 -33.52 -2.81 -6.08
CA ASP A 174 -33.85 -2.65 -4.66
C ASP A 174 -33.19 -3.77 -3.85
N ILE A 175 -32.22 -3.41 -3.00
CA ILE A 175 -31.50 -4.36 -2.14
C ILE A 175 -32.10 -4.32 -0.74
N SER A 176 -33.04 -5.24 -0.50
CA SER A 176 -33.68 -5.44 0.80
C SER A 176 -33.02 -6.53 1.65
N THR A 177 -32.08 -7.29 1.09
CA THR A 177 -31.35 -8.39 1.75
C THR A 177 -30.29 -7.89 2.76
N GLU A 178 -29.85 -8.79 3.62
CA GLU A 178 -28.73 -8.60 4.56
C GLU A 178 -27.44 -9.24 4.03
N PRO A 179 -26.24 -8.81 4.51
CA PRO A 179 -26.01 -7.69 5.42
C PRO A 179 -26.22 -6.34 4.72
N LYS A 180 -26.50 -5.26 5.44
CA LYS A 180 -26.49 -3.86 4.92
C LYS A 180 -25.09 -3.27 4.77
N THR A 181 -24.19 -4.06 4.18
CA THR A 181 -22.77 -3.71 4.03
C THR A 181 -22.23 -4.07 2.65
N GLY A 182 -21.00 -3.66 2.34
CA GLY A 182 -20.26 -4.08 1.15
C GLY A 182 -20.11 -5.59 0.97
N MET A 183 -20.53 -6.42 1.93
CA MET A 183 -20.57 -7.88 1.84
C MET A 183 -21.90 -8.44 1.29
N ASN A 184 -22.89 -7.60 0.98
CA ASN A 184 -24.15 -8.03 0.40
C ASN A 184 -24.00 -8.57 -1.03
N ALA A 185 -24.55 -9.76 -1.29
CA ALA A 185 -24.44 -10.43 -2.58
C ALA A 185 -25.14 -9.67 -3.73
N ASP A 186 -26.29 -9.03 -3.46
CA ASP A 186 -26.99 -8.24 -4.48
C ASP A 186 -26.18 -6.98 -4.82
N LEU A 187 -25.52 -6.37 -3.82
CA LEU A 187 -24.62 -5.26 -4.07
C LEU A 187 -23.39 -5.68 -4.88
N HIS A 188 -22.87 -6.91 -4.66
CA HIS A 188 -21.78 -7.44 -5.49
C HIS A 188 -22.22 -7.57 -6.96
N ALA A 189 -23.45 -8.03 -7.20
CA ALA A 189 -24.01 -8.11 -8.55
C ALA A 189 -24.14 -6.71 -9.18
N VAL A 190 -24.60 -5.71 -8.44
CA VAL A 190 -24.65 -4.31 -8.92
C VAL A 190 -23.25 -3.77 -9.23
N GLY A 191 -22.28 -3.94 -8.31
CA GLY A 191 -20.91 -3.49 -8.52
C GLY A 191 -20.25 -4.12 -9.74
N ALA A 192 -20.52 -5.41 -10.01
CA ALA A 192 -20.03 -6.10 -11.20
C ALA A 192 -20.51 -5.45 -12.51
N THR A 193 -21.71 -4.85 -12.54
CA THR A 193 -22.19 -4.11 -13.73
C THR A 193 -21.32 -2.88 -14.05
N TYR A 194 -20.68 -2.29 -13.02
CA TYR A 194 -19.73 -1.18 -13.17
C TYR A 194 -18.29 -1.64 -13.42
N MET A 195 -18.05 -2.95 -13.57
CA MET A 195 -16.70 -3.55 -13.61
C MET A 195 -15.92 -3.40 -12.29
N VAL A 196 -16.63 -3.22 -11.17
CA VAL A 196 -16.06 -3.15 -9.81
C VAL A 196 -16.46 -4.41 -9.06
N ILE A 197 -15.57 -5.40 -9.06
CA ILE A 197 -15.88 -6.78 -8.64
C ILE A 197 -15.41 -6.99 -7.20
N LYS A 198 -16.32 -7.46 -6.34
CA LYS A 198 -15.99 -7.81 -4.96
C LYS A 198 -14.96 -8.94 -4.91
N PHE A 199 -14.05 -8.87 -3.94
CA PHE A 199 -13.14 -9.96 -3.62
C PHE A 199 -13.86 -11.32 -3.46
N LYS A 200 -13.41 -12.31 -4.22
CA LYS A 200 -14.00 -13.66 -4.27
C LYS A 200 -13.66 -14.52 -3.06
N GLY A 201 -12.62 -14.18 -2.31
CA GLY A 201 -12.24 -14.90 -1.10
C GLY A 201 -13.12 -14.59 0.12
N GLY A 202 -14.18 -13.80 -0.05
CA GLY A 202 -15.16 -13.48 0.99
C GLY A 202 -14.53 -12.72 2.16
N ASP A 203 -14.79 -13.20 3.37
CA ASP A 203 -14.40 -12.57 4.64
C ASP A 203 -12.89 -12.45 4.88
N LYS A 204 -12.06 -13.11 4.04
CA LYS A 204 -10.60 -12.99 4.11
C LYS A 204 -10.11 -11.59 3.76
N ASP A 205 -10.87 -10.85 2.95
CA ASP A 205 -10.58 -9.45 2.60
C ASP A 205 -11.88 -8.68 2.31
N LYS A 206 -12.57 -8.31 3.40
CA LYS A 206 -13.87 -7.64 3.36
C LYS A 206 -13.87 -6.29 2.62
N PRO A 207 -12.88 -5.40 2.77
CA PRO A 207 -12.92 -4.11 2.08
C PRO A 207 -12.57 -4.20 0.59
N HIS A 208 -11.95 -5.29 0.11
CA HIS A 208 -11.36 -5.33 -1.23
C HIS A 208 -12.36 -5.47 -2.38
N TRP A 209 -12.19 -4.61 -3.39
CA TRP A 209 -12.83 -4.65 -4.71
C TRP A 209 -11.79 -4.40 -5.79
N SER A 210 -11.92 -5.06 -6.94
CA SER A 210 -10.95 -4.93 -8.04
C SER A 210 -11.58 -5.16 -9.40
N THR A 211 -10.79 -5.03 -10.46
CA THR A 211 -11.23 -5.32 -11.83
C THR A 211 -11.63 -6.78 -12.06
N ASP A 212 -11.19 -7.71 -11.21
CA ASP A 212 -11.39 -9.16 -11.39
C ASP A 212 -11.79 -9.93 -10.11
N GLY A 213 -11.95 -9.22 -8.98
CA GLY A 213 -12.31 -9.80 -7.69
C GLY A 213 -11.21 -10.64 -7.05
N ARG A 214 -9.94 -10.42 -7.45
CA ARG A 214 -8.74 -11.05 -6.88
C ARG A 214 -7.91 -10.04 -6.11
#